data_AF-A0A377XHW8-F1
#
_entry.id   AF-A0A377XHW8-F1
#
_cell.length_a   1.000
_cell.length_b   1.000
_cell.length_c   1.000
_cell.angle_alpha   90.00
_cell.angle_beta   90.00
_cell.angle_gamma   90.00
#
_symmetry.space_group_name_H-M   'P 1'
#
loop_
_entity.id
_entity.type
_entity.pdbx_description
1 polymer ?
#
loop_
_entity_poly.entity_id
_entity_poly.type
_entity_poly.pdbx_seq_one_letter_code
_entity_poly.pdbx_strand_id
1 'polypeptide(L)'
;MLGTFLIVVVGLLLLQNALGIGMATLLGLDPLMGLLAGSITLSGGHGTGAAWSKLFVERYGFANATEVAMACATFGLVLGGLIGGPVARYLVKHSSSPDGTPDDQVAPTAFEKPDVGRVITSLVLIESIALIAICLTLGKVVAQLLAGSVFELPTFVCVLFIGVILSNSLALAGLYRVFDRAVSVLGNVSLSLFLAMALMSLKAVGVGLRWRCR
;
A
#
# COMPACT_ATOMS: atom_id res chain seq x y z
N MET A 1 16.18 -4.02 18.76
CA MET A 1 16.26 -3.68 17.32
C MET A 1 14.90 -3.28 16.74
N LEU A 2 13.83 -4.09 16.92
CA LEU A 2 12.49 -3.76 16.42
C LEU A 2 11.91 -2.44 16.97
N GLY A 3 12.07 -2.17 18.28
CA GLY A 3 11.57 -0.93 18.89
C GLY A 3 12.24 0.33 18.33
N THR A 4 13.56 0.30 18.14
CA THR A 4 14.32 1.39 17.52
C THR A 4 13.87 1.64 16.09
N PHE A 5 13.69 0.57 15.30
CA PHE A 5 13.16 0.67 13.93
C PHE A 5 11.77 1.32 13.90
N LEU A 6 10.85 0.88 14.76
CA LEU A 6 9.50 1.44 14.83
C LEU A 6 9.52 2.93 15.18
N ILE A 7 10.31 3.35 16.16
CA ILE A 7 10.44 4.75 16.56
C ILE A 7 10.94 5.60 15.39
N VAL A 8 11.96 5.12 14.67
CA VAL A 8 12.50 5.84 13.50
C VAL A 8 11.45 5.96 12.39
N VAL A 9 10.75 4.87 12.05
CA VAL A 9 9.71 4.89 11.01
C VAL A 9 8.57 5.83 11.38
N VAL A 10 8.09 5.79 12.62
CA VAL A 10 7.04 6.70 13.09
C VAL A 10 7.52 8.16 13.06
N GLY A 11 8.77 8.42 13.48
CA GLY A 11 9.36 9.76 13.40
C GLY A 11 9.44 10.29 11.96
N LEU A 12 9.87 9.45 11.01
CA LEU A 12 9.92 9.80 9.59
C LEU A 12 8.52 10.03 9.00
N LEU A 13 7.51 9.24 9.41
CA LEU A 13 6.12 9.45 9.00
C LEU A 13 5.56 10.78 9.50
N LEU A 14 5.85 11.15 10.75
CA LEU A 14 5.44 12.44 11.30
C LEU A 14 6.11 13.61 10.56
N LEU A 15 7.40 13.48 10.24
CA LEU A 15 8.11 14.46 9.43
C LEU A 15 7.50 14.58 8.02
N GLN A 16 7.17 13.46 7.38
CA GLN A 16 6.53 13.46 6.06
C GLN A 16 5.15 14.13 6.10
N ASN A 17 4.37 13.91 7.16
CA ASN A 17 3.09 14.60 7.36
C ASN A 17 3.27 16.10 7.55
N ALA A 18 4.23 16.52 8.38
CA ALA A 18 4.51 17.93 8.61
C ALA A 18 4.96 18.64 7.31
N LEU A 19 5.83 18.01 6.53
CA LEU A 19 6.27 18.54 5.23
C LEU A 19 5.14 18.57 4.21
N GLY A 20 4.32 17.52 4.13
CA GLY A 20 3.18 17.45 3.22
C GLY A 20 2.13 18.53 3.51
N ILE A 21 1.75 18.68 4.78
CA ILE A 21 0.83 19.74 5.24
C ILE A 21 1.47 21.12 4.98
N GLY A 22 2.73 21.31 5.35
CA GLY A 22 3.43 22.58 5.17
C GLY A 22 3.46 23.02 3.70
N MET A 23 3.85 22.14 2.80
CA MET A 23 3.87 22.44 1.36
C MET A 23 2.46 22.71 0.80
N ALA A 24 1.44 21.98 1.24
CA ALA A 24 0.05 22.24 0.84
C ALA A 24 -0.41 23.63 1.27
N THR A 25 -0.13 24.01 2.53
CA THR A 25 -0.50 25.35 3.04
C THR A 25 0.24 26.48 2.32
N LEU A 26 1.52 26.29 1.98
CA LEU A 26 2.30 27.27 1.21
C LEU A 26 1.76 27.48 -0.21
N LEU A 27 1.21 26.42 -0.81
CA LEU A 27 0.57 26.47 -2.13
C LEU A 27 -0.90 26.93 -2.07
N GLY A 28 -1.42 27.25 -0.89
CA GLY A 28 -2.83 27.64 -0.70
C GLY A 28 -3.82 26.48 -0.91
N LEU A 29 -3.34 25.24 -0.86
CA LEU A 29 -4.16 24.02 -0.97
C LEU A 29 -4.60 23.54 0.41
N ASP A 30 -5.65 22.71 0.44
CA ASP A 30 -6.12 22.12 1.68
C ASP A 30 -5.05 21.19 2.29
N PRO A 31 -4.74 21.31 3.61
CA PRO A 31 -3.79 20.44 4.31
C PRO A 31 -4.04 18.93 4.12
N LEU A 32 -5.30 18.52 3.98
CA LEU A 32 -5.69 17.14 3.73
C LEU A 32 -5.10 16.64 2.40
N MET A 33 -5.04 17.50 1.39
CA MET A 33 -4.42 17.18 0.11
C MET A 33 -2.92 16.90 0.26
N GLY A 34 -2.25 17.63 1.17
CA GLY A 34 -0.85 17.40 1.54
C GLY A 34 -0.62 16.05 2.22
N LEU A 35 -1.55 15.59 3.05
CA LEU A 35 -1.50 14.24 3.65
C LEU A 35 -1.75 13.15 2.62
N LEU A 36 -2.72 13.36 1.73
CA LEU A 36 -3.04 12.43 0.65
C LEU A 36 -1.87 12.27 -0.32
N ALA A 37 -1.27 13.37 -0.78
CA ALA A 37 -0.10 13.36 -1.66
C ALA A 37 1.19 12.91 -0.93
N GLY A 38 1.24 13.09 0.39
CA GLY A 38 2.34 12.73 1.26
C GLY A 38 2.25 11.29 1.75
N SER A 39 2.14 11.07 3.07
CA SER A 39 2.32 9.75 3.67
C SER A 39 1.30 8.70 3.27
N ILE A 40 0.04 9.08 3.06
CA ILE A 40 -1.03 8.15 2.69
C ILE A 40 -0.69 7.43 1.38
N THR A 41 -0.03 8.14 0.47
CA THR A 41 0.32 7.63 -0.85
C THR A 41 1.79 7.22 -0.97
N LEU A 42 2.73 8.04 -0.51
CA LEU A 42 4.17 7.76 -0.62
C LEU A 42 4.60 6.60 0.25
N SER A 43 4.00 6.44 1.44
CA SER A 43 4.26 5.31 2.32
C SER A 43 3.22 4.20 2.17
N GLY A 44 1.95 4.56 1.97
CA GLY A 44 0.85 3.59 1.83
C GLY A 44 0.67 2.99 0.43
N GLY A 45 1.30 3.57 -0.59
CA GLY A 45 1.22 3.13 -1.98
C GLY A 45 -0.15 3.33 -2.64
N HIS A 46 -0.29 2.79 -3.85
CA HIS A 46 -1.48 2.94 -4.70
C HIS A 46 -2.77 2.41 -4.04
N GLY A 47 -2.69 1.32 -3.26
CA GLY A 47 -3.86 0.72 -2.61
C GLY A 47 -4.42 1.62 -1.51
N THR A 48 -3.55 2.13 -0.63
CA THR A 48 -3.94 3.05 0.44
C THR A 48 -4.39 4.38 -0.14
N GLY A 49 -3.64 4.95 -1.08
CA GLY A 49 -4.00 6.18 -1.78
C GLY A 49 -5.39 6.11 -2.43
N ALA A 50 -5.72 5.01 -3.12
CA ALA A 50 -7.02 4.85 -3.78
C ALA A 50 -8.19 4.55 -2.82
N ALA A 51 -7.94 3.87 -1.69
CA ALA A 51 -8.96 3.64 -0.68
C ALA A 51 -9.33 4.94 0.04
N TRP A 52 -8.32 5.74 0.42
CA TRP A 52 -8.52 7.00 1.12
C TRP A 52 -8.96 8.12 0.18
N SER A 53 -8.55 8.12 -1.09
CA SER A 53 -8.99 9.15 -2.04
C SER A 53 -10.50 9.18 -2.24
N LYS A 54 -11.18 8.01 -2.24
CA LYS A 54 -12.64 7.93 -2.32
C LYS A 54 -13.32 8.61 -1.13
N LEU A 55 -12.83 8.36 0.09
CA LEU A 55 -13.31 9.04 1.29
C LEU A 55 -13.11 10.56 1.16
N PHE A 56 -11.99 11.00 0.58
CA PHE A 56 -11.67 12.42 0.40
C PHE A 56 -12.58 13.10 -0.64
N VAL A 57 -12.93 12.38 -1.72
CA VAL A 57 -13.93 12.84 -2.71
C VAL A 57 -15.31 12.97 -2.06
N GLU A 58 -15.76 11.95 -1.33
CA GLU A 58 -17.13 11.86 -0.81
C GLU A 58 -17.38 12.76 0.40
N ARG A 59 -16.44 12.83 1.35
CA ARG A 59 -16.59 13.57 2.61
C ARG A 59 -16.11 15.02 2.52
N TYR A 60 -15.08 15.27 1.71
CA TYR A 60 -14.40 16.56 1.66
C TYR A 60 -14.52 17.26 0.29
N GLY A 61 -15.18 16.63 -0.69
CA GLY A 61 -15.50 17.26 -1.98
C GLY A 61 -14.31 17.37 -2.94
N PHE A 62 -13.19 16.71 -2.68
CA PHE A 62 -11.98 16.81 -3.50
C PHE A 62 -12.05 15.91 -4.73
N ALA A 63 -12.69 16.38 -5.80
CA ALA A 63 -12.91 15.60 -7.04
C ALA A 63 -11.62 14.98 -7.63
N ASN A 64 -10.46 15.65 -7.49
CA ASN A 64 -9.19 15.22 -8.08
C ASN A 64 -8.32 14.38 -7.11
N ALA A 65 -8.82 14.01 -5.93
CA ALA A 65 -8.05 13.29 -4.92
C ALA A 65 -7.45 11.97 -5.45
N THR A 66 -8.22 11.20 -6.21
CA THR A 66 -7.75 9.91 -6.76
C THR A 66 -6.64 10.10 -7.79
N GLU A 67 -6.70 11.17 -8.60
CA GLU A 67 -5.69 11.45 -9.62
C GLU A 67 -4.36 11.82 -8.98
N VAL A 68 -4.43 12.71 -7.98
CA VAL A 68 -3.24 13.14 -7.23
C VAL A 68 -2.65 11.97 -6.45
N ALA A 69 -3.46 11.14 -5.79
CA ALA A 69 -2.96 9.95 -5.11
C ALA A 69 -2.24 8.99 -6.07
N MET A 70 -2.79 8.72 -7.25
CA MET A 70 -2.13 7.82 -8.20
C MET A 70 -0.85 8.44 -8.81
N ALA A 71 -0.86 9.74 -9.10
CA ALA A 71 0.32 10.46 -9.58
C ALA A 71 1.44 10.50 -8.53
N CYS A 72 1.10 10.80 -7.27
CA CYS A 72 2.08 10.85 -6.19
C CYS A 72 2.65 9.46 -5.86
N ALA A 73 1.86 8.38 -5.94
CA ALA A 73 2.36 7.02 -5.69
C ALA A 73 3.41 6.59 -6.71
N THR A 74 3.13 6.85 -8.00
CA THR A 74 4.04 6.50 -9.08
C THR A 74 5.31 7.34 -9.04
N PHE A 75 5.18 8.66 -8.87
CA PHE A 75 6.33 9.55 -8.76
C PHE A 75 7.17 9.27 -7.52
N GLY A 76 6.51 8.97 -6.39
CA GLY A 76 7.16 8.56 -5.15
C GLY A 76 7.99 7.30 -5.29
N LEU A 77 7.50 6.30 -6.02
CA LEU A 77 8.24 5.07 -6.28
C LEU A 77 9.46 5.34 -7.18
N VAL A 78 9.29 6.12 -8.25
CA VAL A 78 10.39 6.47 -9.16
C VAL A 78 11.49 7.26 -8.44
N LEU A 79 11.13 8.33 -7.71
CA LEU A 79 12.09 9.11 -6.95
C LEU A 79 12.69 8.32 -5.78
N GLY A 80 11.88 7.52 -5.10
CA GLY A 80 12.32 6.66 -4.00
C GLY A 80 13.36 5.63 -4.46
N GLY A 81 13.17 5.03 -5.64
CA GLY A 81 14.15 4.15 -6.26
C GLY A 81 15.43 4.88 -6.68
N LEU A 82 15.29 6.06 -7.29
CA LEU A 82 16.43 6.87 -7.75
C LEU A 82 17.31 7.35 -6.61
N ILE A 83 16.71 7.77 -5.49
CA ILE A 83 17.43 8.28 -4.31
C ILE A 83 17.87 7.13 -3.39
N GLY A 84 17.06 6.07 -3.29
CA GLY A 84 17.30 4.93 -2.40
C GLY A 84 18.59 4.19 -2.72
N GLY A 85 18.92 3.96 -4.00
CA GLY A 85 20.14 3.28 -4.42
C GLY A 85 21.43 3.99 -3.96
N PRO A 86 21.64 5.27 -4.32
CA PRO A 86 22.79 6.05 -3.86
C PRO A 86 22.89 6.15 -2.33
N VAL A 87 21.77 6.34 -1.64
CA VAL A 87 21.72 6.43 -0.17
C VAL A 87 22.09 5.10 0.48
N ALA A 88 21.56 3.97 -0.01
CA ALA A 88 21.93 2.65 0.48
C ALA A 88 23.45 2.40 0.31
N ARG A 89 24.01 2.73 -0.86
CA ARG A 89 25.45 2.60 -1.12
C ARG A 89 26.28 3.47 -0.18
N TYR A 90 25.84 4.70 0.10
CA TYR A 90 26.50 5.60 1.03
C TYR A 90 26.50 5.06 2.46
N LEU A 91 25.34 4.56 2.92
CA LEU A 91 25.16 4.00 4.26
C LEU A 91 26.00 2.74 4.48
N VAL A 92 26.01 1.81 3.51
CA VAL A 92 26.84 0.60 3.57
C VAL A 92 28.32 0.97 3.67
N LYS A 93 28.80 1.90 2.84
CA LYS A 93 30.20 2.34 2.83
C LYS A 93 30.66 2.99 4.15
N HIS A 94 29.75 3.62 4.91
CA HIS A 94 30.08 4.33 6.15
C HIS A 94 29.58 3.63 7.41
N SER A 95 28.97 2.45 7.30
CA SER A 95 28.55 1.65 8.43
C SER A 95 29.73 0.85 9.00
N SER A 96 29.96 0.93 10.31
CA SER A 96 31.09 0.28 11.00
C SER A 96 30.87 -1.21 11.28
N SER A 97 30.03 -1.91 10.51
CA SER A 97 29.79 -3.34 10.71
C SER A 97 30.85 -4.17 9.95
N PRO A 98 31.76 -4.87 10.64
CA PRO A 98 32.76 -5.72 10.01
C PRO A 98 32.14 -7.09 9.72
N ASP A 99 31.31 -7.17 8.66
CA ASP A 99 30.92 -8.42 7.97
C ASP A 99 29.98 -8.16 6.77
N GLY A 100 30.07 -6.99 6.16
CA GLY A 100 29.33 -6.67 4.94
C GLY A 100 30.03 -7.25 3.72
N THR A 101 30.03 -8.57 3.52
CA THR A 101 30.23 -9.10 2.17
C THR A 101 29.21 -8.43 1.26
N PRO A 102 29.61 -7.86 0.11
CA PRO A 102 28.66 -7.34 -0.84
C PRO A 102 27.76 -8.51 -1.25
N ASP A 103 26.52 -8.50 -0.78
CA ASP A 103 25.46 -9.36 -1.30
C ASP A 103 25.02 -8.80 -2.67
N ASP A 104 25.99 -8.57 -3.55
CA ASP A 104 25.82 -8.12 -4.94
C ASP A 104 25.32 -9.27 -5.84
N GLN A 105 24.72 -10.31 -5.26
CA GLN A 105 24.06 -11.42 -5.97
C GLN A 105 22.58 -11.61 -5.62
N VAL A 106 22.00 -10.79 -4.74
CA VAL A 106 20.53 -10.76 -4.64
C VAL A 106 19.98 -9.80 -5.69
N ALA A 107 19.96 -10.29 -6.92
CA ALA A 107 18.85 -9.99 -7.84
C ALA A 107 17.53 -10.08 -7.04
N PRO A 108 16.49 -9.28 -7.36
CA PRO A 108 15.32 -9.10 -6.51
C PRO A 108 14.56 -10.42 -6.36
N THR A 109 14.89 -11.21 -5.34
CA THR A 109 14.11 -12.38 -4.95
C THR A 109 13.00 -11.90 -4.03
N ALA A 110 12.02 -11.22 -4.66
CA ALA A 110 10.66 -11.12 -4.14
C ALA A 110 9.97 -12.50 -4.04
N PHE A 111 10.67 -13.58 -4.41
CA PHE A 111 10.22 -14.96 -4.35
C PHE A 111 11.44 -15.86 -4.13
N GLU A 112 11.25 -16.94 -3.37
CA GLU A 112 12.16 -18.09 -3.17
C GLU A 112 13.01 -18.10 -1.89
N LYS A 113 12.39 -18.64 -0.84
CA LYS A 113 13.00 -19.81 -0.19
C LYS A 113 12.45 -21.07 -0.87
N PRO A 114 13.31 -21.93 -1.44
CA PRO A 114 12.90 -23.22 -1.98
C PRO A 114 12.82 -24.21 -0.82
N ASP A 115 11.68 -24.24 -0.13
CA ASP A 115 11.37 -25.38 0.72
C ASP A 115 10.18 -26.12 0.10
N VAL A 116 10.55 -27.23 -0.57
CA VAL A 116 9.71 -28.34 -1.03
C VAL A 116 8.66 -27.99 -2.08
N GLY A 117 8.94 -28.39 -3.33
CA GLY A 117 8.03 -28.29 -4.46
C GLY A 117 6.67 -28.94 -4.17
N ARG A 118 5.68 -28.12 -3.83
CA ARG A 118 4.27 -28.46 -4.03
C ARG A 118 3.78 -27.63 -5.21
N VAL A 119 3.56 -28.32 -6.32
CA VAL A 119 2.89 -27.83 -7.54
C VAL A 119 1.70 -26.95 -7.18
N ILE A 120 1.52 -25.85 -7.94
CA ILE A 120 0.29 -25.04 -7.91
C ILE A 120 -0.85 -25.97 -8.31
N THR A 121 -1.45 -26.61 -7.32
CA THR A 121 -2.61 -27.47 -7.50
C THR A 121 -3.81 -26.54 -7.52
N SER A 122 -4.75 -26.72 -8.45
CA SER A 122 -5.97 -25.89 -8.53
C SER A 122 -6.70 -25.76 -7.19
N LEU A 123 -6.57 -26.77 -6.32
CA LEU A 123 -7.06 -26.77 -4.96
C LEU A 123 -6.48 -25.65 -4.08
N VAL A 124 -5.16 -25.42 -4.12
CA VAL A 124 -4.49 -24.37 -3.31
C VAL A 124 -4.90 -22.97 -3.77
N LEU A 125 -5.13 -22.79 -5.08
CA LEU A 125 -5.65 -21.55 -5.62
C LEU A 125 -7.08 -21.28 -5.14
N ILE A 126 -7.94 -22.30 -5.18
CA ILE A 126 -9.33 -22.21 -4.67
C ILE A 126 -9.33 -21.91 -3.17
N GLU A 127 -8.50 -22.59 -2.38
CA GLU A 127 -8.35 -22.31 -0.94
C GLU A 127 -7.88 -20.87 -0.68
N SER A 128 -6.91 -20.37 -1.47
CA SER A 128 -6.42 -19.00 -1.36
C SER A 128 -7.51 -17.96 -1.69
N ILE A 129 -8.27 -18.19 -2.76
CA ILE A 129 -9.41 -17.34 -3.13
C ILE A 129 -10.50 -17.39 -2.06
N ALA A 130 -10.79 -18.57 -1.50
CA ALA A 130 -11.77 -18.75 -0.44
C ALA A 130 -11.34 -17.99 0.84
N LEU A 131 -10.07 -18.07 1.24
CA LEU A 131 -9.54 -17.31 2.38
C LEU A 131 -9.65 -15.80 2.16
N ILE A 132 -9.32 -15.32 0.95
CA ILE A 132 -9.48 -13.90 0.59
C ILE A 132 -10.96 -13.49 0.64
N ALA A 133 -11.88 -14.32 0.13
CA ALA A 133 -13.31 -14.07 0.17
C ALA A 133 -13.86 -14.01 1.61
N ILE A 134 -13.41 -14.91 2.49
CA ILE A 134 -13.75 -14.90 3.92
C ILE A 134 -13.23 -13.62 4.57
N CYS A 135 -11.98 -13.25 4.32
CA CYS A 135 -11.36 -12.03 4.82
C CYS A 135 -12.13 -10.77 4.39
N LEU A 136 -12.52 -10.69 3.11
CA LEU A 136 -13.29 -9.58 2.57
C LEU A 136 -14.69 -9.49 3.20
N THR A 137 -15.36 -10.63 3.34
CA THR A 137 -16.71 -10.71 3.90
C THR A 137 -16.72 -10.29 5.37
N LEU A 138 -15.84 -10.88 6.18
CA LEU A 138 -15.70 -10.54 7.60
C LEU A 138 -15.26 -9.08 7.79
N GLY A 139 -14.27 -8.61 7.03
CA GLY A 139 -13.83 -7.22 7.10
C GLY A 139 -14.91 -6.22 6.73
N LYS A 140 -15.77 -6.54 5.74
CA LYS A 140 -16.92 -5.72 5.37
C LYS A 140 -17.98 -5.67 6.46
N VAL A 141 -18.30 -6.80 7.08
CA VAL A 141 -19.24 -6.86 8.22
C VAL A 141 -18.73 -5.99 9.37
N VAL A 142 -17.44 -6.10 9.70
CA VAL A 142 -16.81 -5.26 10.74
C VAL A 142 -16.87 -3.78 10.36
N ALA A 143 -16.58 -3.42 9.11
CA ALA A 143 -16.67 -2.03 8.66
C ALA A 143 -18.11 -1.48 8.76
N GLN A 144 -19.12 -2.28 8.46
CA GLN A 144 -20.53 -1.88 8.59
C GLN A 144 -20.97 -1.74 10.05
N LEU A 145 -20.46 -2.59 10.95
CA LEU A 145 -20.71 -2.46 12.38
C LEU A 145 -20.06 -1.22 12.98
N LEU A 146 -18.94 -0.78 12.39
CA LEU A 146 -18.21 0.41 12.81
C LEU A 146 -18.73 1.70 12.16
N ALA A 147 -19.58 1.58 11.13
CA ALA A 147 -20.25 2.69 10.49
C ALA A 147 -21.21 3.38 11.48
N GLY A 148 -21.06 4.69 11.65
CA GLY A 148 -21.78 5.52 12.63
C GLY A 148 -21.05 5.72 13.95
N SER A 149 -19.88 5.12 14.16
CA SER A 149 -19.06 5.33 15.37
C SER A 149 -18.02 6.44 15.17
N VAL A 150 -17.38 6.89 16.26
CA VAL A 150 -16.25 7.84 16.20
C VAL A 150 -15.03 7.24 15.47
N PHE A 151 -15.01 5.92 15.27
CA PHE A 151 -13.98 5.17 14.55
C PHE A 151 -14.44 4.71 13.16
N GLU A 152 -15.16 5.55 12.41
CA GLU A 152 -15.44 5.24 11.00
C GLU A 152 -14.13 5.19 10.19
N LEU A 153 -13.73 3.98 9.81
CA LEU A 153 -12.55 3.73 8.98
C LEU A 153 -12.98 3.19 7.61
N PRO A 154 -12.20 3.46 6.54
CA PRO A 154 -12.43 2.84 5.24
C PRO A 154 -12.45 1.32 5.36
N THR A 155 -13.38 0.66 4.67
CA THR A 155 -13.54 -0.81 4.67
C THR A 155 -12.24 -1.55 4.39
N PHE A 156 -11.35 -0.96 3.58
CA PHE A 156 -10.01 -1.48 3.30
C PHE A 156 -9.20 -1.76 4.58
N VAL A 157 -9.21 -0.83 5.55
CA VAL A 157 -8.46 -0.97 6.80
C VAL A 157 -9.02 -2.11 7.65
N CYS A 158 -10.34 -2.22 7.74
CA CYS A 158 -11.01 -3.31 8.45
C CYS A 158 -10.68 -4.68 7.82
N VAL A 159 -10.70 -4.77 6.49
CA VAL A 159 -10.33 -5.99 5.76
C VAL A 159 -8.86 -6.37 6.01
N LEU A 160 -7.92 -5.41 5.94
CA LEU A 160 -6.51 -5.68 6.24
C LEU A 160 -6.32 -6.21 7.66
N PHE A 161 -7.00 -5.61 8.64
CA PHE A 161 -6.89 -6.02 10.03
C PHE A 161 -7.41 -7.45 10.24
N ILE A 162 -8.55 -7.80 9.66
CA ILE A 162 -9.07 -9.17 9.67
C ILE A 162 -8.11 -10.13 8.96
N GLY A 163 -7.49 -9.71 7.86
CA GLY A 163 -6.49 -10.52 7.14
C GLY A 163 -5.27 -10.84 7.99
N VAL A 164 -4.76 -9.87 8.77
CA VAL A 164 -3.65 -10.08 9.70
C VAL A 164 -4.05 -11.05 10.82
N ILE A 165 -5.22 -10.86 11.43
CA ILE A 165 -5.74 -11.76 12.48
C ILE A 165 -5.91 -13.18 11.94
N LEU A 166 -6.53 -13.33 10.77
CA LEU A 166 -6.76 -14.62 10.15
C LEU A 166 -5.44 -15.31 9.81
N SER A 167 -4.48 -14.57 9.23
CA SER A 167 -3.17 -15.13 8.88
C SER A 167 -2.37 -15.55 10.11
N ASN A 168 -2.40 -14.73 11.18
CA ASN A 168 -1.71 -15.03 12.42
C ASN A 168 -2.35 -16.21 13.16
N SER A 169 -3.69 -16.27 13.22
CA SER A 169 -4.41 -17.38 13.84
C SER A 169 -4.22 -18.71 13.10
N LEU A 170 -4.25 -18.72 11.76
CA LEU A 170 -3.94 -19.92 10.97
C LEU A 170 -2.50 -20.39 11.17
N ALA A 171 -1.54 -19.45 11.25
CA ALA A 171 -0.14 -19.77 11.51
C ALA A 171 0.07 -20.37 12.91
N LEU A 172 -0.62 -19.85 13.93
CA LEU A 172 -0.61 -20.37 15.31
C LEU A 172 -1.27 -21.75 15.42
N ALA A 173 -2.35 -21.98 14.69
CA ALA A 173 -3.08 -23.25 14.73
C ALA A 173 -2.34 -24.40 14.02
N GLY A 174 -1.26 -24.12 13.27
CA GLY A 174 -0.45 -25.13 12.59
C GLY A 174 -1.16 -25.89 11.45
N LEU A 175 -2.42 -25.54 11.16
CA LEU A 175 -3.30 -26.25 10.22
C LEU A 175 -3.04 -25.88 8.76
N TYR A 176 -2.55 -24.67 8.49
CA TYR A 176 -2.34 -24.18 7.13
C TYR A 176 -1.34 -23.02 7.12
N ARG A 177 -0.19 -23.19 6.44
CA ARG A 177 0.62 -22.03 6.06
C ARG A 177 -0.06 -21.40 4.86
N VAL A 178 -0.52 -20.15 5.03
CA VAL A 178 -0.97 -19.32 3.90
C VAL A 178 0.04 -19.50 2.77
N PHE A 179 -0.41 -19.98 1.61
CA PHE A 179 0.50 -20.23 0.51
C PHE A 179 0.88 -18.88 -0.10
N ASP A 180 1.94 -18.27 0.45
CA ASP A 180 2.41 -16.92 0.10
C ASP A 180 2.58 -16.75 -1.41
N ARG A 181 2.95 -17.83 -2.11
CA ARG A 181 3.11 -17.84 -3.56
C ARG A 181 1.78 -17.67 -4.32
N ALA A 182 0.68 -18.29 -3.88
CA ALA A 182 -0.63 -18.16 -4.53
C ALA A 182 -1.25 -16.79 -4.26
N VAL A 183 -1.16 -16.29 -3.03
CA VAL A 183 -1.60 -14.94 -2.66
C VAL A 183 -0.81 -13.88 -3.43
N SER A 184 0.50 -14.05 -3.57
CA SER A 184 1.35 -13.11 -4.31
C SER A 184 1.06 -13.10 -5.82
N VAL A 185 0.83 -14.28 -6.44
CA VAL A 185 0.38 -14.36 -7.84
C VAL A 185 -0.97 -13.66 -8.03
N LEU A 186 -1.94 -13.95 -7.16
CA LEU A 186 -3.25 -13.32 -7.24
C LEU A 186 -3.17 -11.80 -7.00
N GLY A 187 -2.30 -11.37 -6.09
CA GLY A 187 -2.02 -9.96 -5.80
C GLY A 187 -1.43 -9.22 -6.99
N ASN A 188 -0.45 -9.80 -7.68
CA ASN A 188 0.15 -9.21 -8.88
C ASN A 188 -0.86 -9.10 -10.03
N VAL A 189 -1.67 -10.13 -10.25
CA VAL A 189 -2.76 -10.08 -11.25
C VAL A 189 -3.75 -8.98 -10.88
N SER A 190 -4.21 -8.95 -9.63
CA SER A 190 -5.17 -7.95 -9.15
C SER A 190 -4.62 -6.51 -9.25
N LEU A 191 -3.34 -6.30 -8.92
CA LEU A 191 -2.67 -5.01 -9.02
C LEU A 191 -2.58 -4.54 -10.47
N SER A 192 -2.23 -5.44 -11.39
CA SER A 192 -2.15 -5.10 -12.82
C SER A 192 -3.52 -4.69 -13.40
N LEU A 193 -4.57 -5.44 -13.05
CA LEU A 193 -5.95 -5.11 -13.42
C LEU A 193 -6.41 -3.80 -12.78
N PHE A 194 -6.05 -3.56 -11.52
CA PHE A 194 -6.36 -2.32 -10.82
C PHE A 194 -5.71 -1.11 -11.46
N LEU A 195 -4.41 -1.18 -11.80
CA LEU A 195 -3.71 -0.10 -12.50
C LEU A 195 -4.32 0.15 -13.89
N ALA A 196 -4.68 -0.90 -14.63
CA ALA A 196 -5.36 -0.76 -15.91
C ALA A 196 -6.71 -0.05 -15.78
N MET A 197 -7.54 -0.46 -14.80
CA MET A 197 -8.82 0.20 -14.52
C MET A 197 -8.64 1.65 -14.08
N ALA A 198 -7.65 1.93 -13.24
CA ALA A 198 -7.35 3.28 -12.80
C ALA A 198 -6.96 4.20 -13.98
N LEU A 199 -6.12 3.73 -14.90
CA LEU A 199 -5.73 4.49 -16.10
C LEU A 199 -6.92 4.75 -17.04
N MET A 200 -7.84 3.80 -17.19
CA MET A 200 -9.07 4.02 -17.96
C MET A 200 -9.99 5.06 -17.31
N SER A 201 -10.09 5.05 -15.98
CA SER A 201 -10.92 6.01 -15.24
C SER A 201 -10.33 7.43 -15.24
N LEU A 202 -9.00 7.56 -15.17
CA LEU A 202 -8.29 8.85 -15.23
C LEU A 202 -8.50 9.56 -16.58
N LYS A 203 -8.58 8.81 -17.68
CA LYS A 203 -8.79 9.38 -19.02
C LYS A 203 -10.19 9.98 -19.19
N ALA A 204 -11.20 9.49 -18.46
CA ALA A 204 -12.57 10.02 -18.54
C ALA A 204 -12.69 11.42 -17.87
N VAL A 205 -12.01 11.65 -16.74
CA VAL A 205 -12.02 12.93 -16.03
C VAL A 205 -11.25 14.01 -16.80
N GLY A 206 -10.08 13.68 -17.35
CA GLY A 206 -9.30 14.61 -18.18
C GLY A 206 -10.00 15.03 -19.48
N VAL A 207 -10.87 14.19 -20.04
CA VAL A 207 -11.72 14.53 -21.19
C VAL A 207 -12.93 15.37 -20.74
N GLY A 208 -13.54 15.07 -19.59
CA GLY A 208 -14.67 15.84 -19.04
C GLY A 208 -14.31 17.29 -18.66
N LEU A 209 -13.11 17.54 -18.11
CA LEU A 209 -12.64 18.91 -17.85
C LEU A 209 -12.39 19.69 -19.15
N ARG A 210 -11.91 19.02 -20.20
CA ARG A 210 -11.66 19.65 -21.51
C ARG A 210 -12.95 20.05 -22.23
N TRP A 211 -14.08 19.43 -21.92
CA TRP A 211 -15.41 19.79 -22.41
C TRP A 211 -16.15 20.83 -21.56
N ARG A 212 -15.72 21.09 -20.32
CA ARG A 212 -16.33 22.09 -19.43
C ARG A 212 -15.64 23.46 -19.46
N CYS A 213 -14.45 23.52 -20.06
CA CYS A 213 -13.71 24.76 -20.35
C CYS A 213 -13.81 25.19 -21.84
N ARG A 214 -14.80 24.69 -22.59
CA ARG A 214 -15.08 25.11 -23.97
C ARG A 214 -16.55 25.45 -24.15
#